data_AF-A0A3S3R835-F1
#
_entry.id   AF-A0A3S3R835-F1
#
_cell.length_a   1.000
_cell.length_b   1.000
_cell.length_c   1.000
_cell.angle_alpha   90.00
_cell.angle_beta   90.00
_cell.angle_gamma   90.00
#
_symmetry.space_group_name_H-M   'P 1'
#
loop_
_entity.id
_entity.type
_entity.pdbx_description
1 polymer ?
#
loop_
_entity_poly.entity_id
_entity_poly.type
_entity_poly.pdbx_seq_one_letter_code
_entity_poly.pdbx_strand_id
1 'polypeptide(L)'
;MRKRLSLVGMLALFSLLGCQEEELTFDVSLSGNQEVPPVITESQATATVTLLISSGNGNGDKDDGLDLDLDLDLDLDLDLDFDLDGDKNKEDDTNDEQYGDNNEYSDKDKDEGNPPEPDPEQTFTLSAELDISMVEDVQAAHIHQGGIGENGPVAFEFVDNGDGTMSVEATEITQEQSDELLAGQWYINVHTLDNPSGEVRGQIVDNNTVVIVTFSLDGSQEVPPVDSDASGTGYAAVNTETNAVELTVVTENADDATAAHIHEGFVGENGDVVVALVQGDSPSVWTTPDETVLDETIVLQLISGGHYVNVHTPANPSGEIRGQILSSDFTLITFSLDGEQEVPPVDSQASGTGYLTYNSSSEEVDLRVITTGADDAVAAHLHEGFAGQNGDVVVALEQDPEDPAKWTSPDGTTLGGDIIELLLSGGHYVNVHTPTNPPGEIRGQILTSDFTLFIFPLDGSQEVPPVETEAFGNGYATFNAETNILQVNIITSGIDDAVAAHVHEGATGENGDVVVGLEQDGDDVTVWSTPEDTELDDETAEKLLNGGHYINVHTPANPPGEIRGQIE
;
A
#
# COMPACT_ATOMS: atom_id res chain seq x y z
N MET A 1 -14.13 -14.42 -27.53
CA MET A 1 -13.05 -13.44 -27.27
C MET A 1 -13.14 -12.35 -28.32
N ARG A 2 -13.69 -11.18 -27.98
CA ARG A 2 -13.52 -9.99 -28.82
C ARG A 2 -12.16 -9.43 -28.44
N LYS A 3 -11.13 -9.64 -29.27
CA LYS A 3 -9.89 -8.87 -29.13
C LYS A 3 -10.26 -7.41 -29.43
N ARG A 4 -10.25 -6.55 -28.41
CA ARG A 4 -10.23 -5.10 -28.62
C ARG A 4 -8.84 -4.76 -29.17
N LEU A 5 -8.78 -3.86 -30.15
CA LEU A 5 -7.51 -3.38 -30.69
C LEU A 5 -6.83 -2.54 -29.61
N SER A 6 -5.51 -2.60 -29.49
CA SER A 6 -4.78 -1.61 -28.66
C SER A 6 -5.04 -0.21 -29.22
N LEU A 7 -4.82 0.84 -28.42
CA LEU A 7 -5.05 2.23 -28.82
C LEU A 7 -4.37 2.58 -30.17
N VAL A 8 -3.15 2.08 -30.39
CA VAL A 8 -2.41 2.18 -31.67
C VAL A 8 -3.13 1.45 -32.82
N GLY A 9 -3.71 0.28 -32.54
CA GLY A 9 -4.56 -0.44 -33.49
C GLY A 9 -5.87 0.30 -33.78
N MET A 10 -6.45 0.97 -32.79
CA MET A 10 -7.66 1.76 -32.94
C MET A 10 -7.40 2.95 -33.89
N LEU A 11 -6.32 3.70 -33.65
CA LEU A 11 -5.81 4.77 -34.53
C LEU A 11 -5.59 4.31 -35.99
N ALA A 12 -5.03 3.11 -36.19
CA ALA A 12 -4.84 2.55 -37.53
C ALA A 12 -6.17 2.15 -38.22
N LEU A 13 -7.19 1.74 -37.47
CA LEU A 13 -8.50 1.38 -38.00
C LEU A 13 -9.34 2.62 -38.37
N PHE A 14 -9.11 3.77 -37.71
CA PHE A 14 -9.86 5.02 -37.92
C PHE A 14 -9.62 5.68 -39.27
N SER A 15 -8.38 5.64 -39.77
CA SER A 15 -8.05 6.11 -41.12
C SER A 15 -8.82 5.32 -42.21
N LEU A 16 -9.21 4.07 -41.92
CA LEU A 16 -10.06 3.26 -42.80
C LEU A 16 -11.57 3.51 -42.65
N LEU A 17 -12.04 4.15 -41.57
CA LEU A 17 -13.47 4.28 -41.21
C LEU A 17 -14.07 5.69 -41.40
N GLY A 18 -13.25 6.72 -41.67
CA GLY A 18 -13.73 8.06 -42.01
C GLY A 18 -14.29 8.88 -40.83
N CYS A 19 -13.93 8.56 -39.58
CA CYS A 19 -14.21 9.42 -38.42
C CYS A 19 -13.39 10.71 -38.49
N GLN A 20 -14.04 11.86 -38.27
CA GLN A 20 -13.41 13.19 -38.37
C GLN A 20 -12.79 13.67 -37.04
N GLU A 21 -13.32 13.20 -35.90
CA GLU A 21 -12.88 13.57 -34.55
C GLU A 21 -13.02 12.35 -33.60
N GLU A 22 -12.05 12.17 -32.70
CA GLU A 22 -12.07 11.21 -31.59
C GLU A 22 -11.86 11.97 -30.27
N GLU A 23 -12.58 11.58 -29.22
CA GLU A 23 -12.51 12.20 -27.89
C GLU A 23 -12.16 11.13 -26.87
N LEU A 24 -11.04 11.33 -26.17
CA LEU A 24 -10.58 10.49 -25.06
C LEU A 24 -10.75 11.29 -23.77
N THR A 25 -11.25 10.64 -22.72
CA THR A 25 -11.49 11.26 -21.42
C THR A 25 -10.84 10.44 -20.33
N PHE A 26 -10.14 11.12 -19.43
CA PHE A 26 -9.45 10.54 -18.28
C PHE A 26 -10.08 11.12 -17.01
N ASP A 27 -10.70 10.27 -16.22
CA ASP A 27 -11.12 10.64 -14.86
C ASP A 27 -9.91 10.47 -13.94
N VAL A 28 -9.60 11.48 -13.13
CA VAL A 28 -8.40 11.51 -12.30
C VAL A 28 -8.82 11.72 -10.86
N SER A 29 -8.43 10.81 -9.97
CA SER A 29 -8.59 10.96 -8.52
C SER A 29 -7.28 11.46 -7.93
N LEU A 30 -7.35 12.54 -7.17
CA LEU A 30 -6.20 13.17 -6.52
C LEU A 30 -6.26 12.97 -5.01
N SER A 31 -5.12 12.61 -4.43
CA SER A 31 -4.99 12.32 -2.99
C SER A 31 -3.57 12.62 -2.50
N GLY A 32 -3.42 12.83 -1.19
CA GLY A 32 -2.11 13.16 -0.59
C GLY A 32 -1.09 12.02 -0.67
N ASN A 33 -1.52 10.76 -0.66
CA ASN A 33 -0.64 9.59 -0.80
C ASN A 33 0.04 9.49 -2.18
N GLN A 34 -0.51 10.15 -3.21
CA GLN A 34 0.09 10.21 -4.53
C GLN A 34 1.10 11.35 -4.69
N GLU A 35 1.17 12.30 -3.75
CA GLU A 35 2.19 13.35 -3.73
C GLU A 35 3.60 12.76 -3.62
N VAL A 36 4.60 13.51 -4.10
CA VAL A 36 6.01 13.08 -4.06
C VAL A 36 6.86 14.16 -3.37
N PRO A 37 7.19 14.00 -2.07
CA PRO A 37 6.79 12.91 -1.17
C PRO A 37 5.31 12.98 -0.75
N PRO A 38 4.73 11.90 -0.17
CA PRO A 38 3.34 11.88 0.24
C PRO A 38 3.01 12.95 1.28
N VAL A 39 1.77 13.45 1.22
CA VAL A 39 1.21 14.38 2.19
C VAL A 39 0.13 13.67 2.99
N ILE A 40 0.22 13.74 4.32
CA ILE A 40 -0.84 13.25 5.21
C ILE A 40 -1.96 14.30 5.18
N THR A 41 -3.07 13.95 4.52
CA THR A 41 -4.23 14.82 4.41
C THR A 41 -5.47 14.01 4.03
N GLU A 42 -6.63 14.48 4.51
CA GLU A 42 -7.95 13.99 4.10
C GLU A 42 -8.48 14.72 2.84
N SER A 43 -7.75 15.75 2.38
CA SER A 43 -8.08 16.46 1.14
C SER A 43 -8.13 15.49 -0.03
N GLN A 44 -9.15 15.65 -0.87
CA GLN A 44 -9.31 14.90 -2.11
C GLN A 44 -9.79 15.84 -3.20
N ALA A 45 -9.43 15.54 -4.45
CA ALA A 45 -9.95 16.24 -5.61
C ALA A 45 -10.20 15.27 -6.76
N THR A 46 -11.06 15.66 -7.69
CA THR A 46 -11.32 14.87 -8.90
C THR A 46 -11.21 15.75 -10.12
N ALA A 47 -10.65 15.24 -11.21
CA ALA A 47 -10.58 15.96 -12.47
C ALA A 47 -11.04 15.10 -13.64
N THR A 48 -11.45 15.76 -14.70
CA THR A 48 -11.69 15.16 -16.01
C THR A 48 -10.77 15.85 -17.01
N VAL A 49 -9.86 15.09 -17.63
CA VAL A 49 -9.00 15.56 -18.71
C VAL A 49 -9.53 15.01 -20.03
N THR A 50 -9.71 15.87 -21.02
CA THR A 50 -10.21 15.50 -22.34
C THR A 50 -9.14 15.77 -23.40
N LEU A 51 -8.86 14.76 -24.23
CA LEU A 51 -8.02 14.86 -25.42
C LEU A 51 -8.90 14.66 -26.66
N LEU A 52 -9.02 15.70 -27.48
CA LEU A 52 -9.68 15.66 -28.79
C LEU A 52 -8.63 15.48 -29.89
N ILE A 53 -8.80 14.46 -30.72
CA ILE A 53 -7.97 14.16 -31.89
C ILE A 53 -8.79 14.44 -33.15
N SER A 54 -8.35 15.38 -33.98
CA SER A 54 -9.05 15.76 -35.21
C SER A 54 -8.15 15.58 -36.43
N SER A 55 -8.66 14.94 -37.49
CA SER A 55 -7.92 14.78 -38.75
C SER A 55 -8.25 15.91 -39.74
N GLY A 56 -7.23 16.68 -40.14
CA GLY A 56 -7.39 17.77 -41.10
C GLY A 56 -7.67 17.24 -42.51
N ASN A 57 -8.85 17.54 -43.07
CA ASN A 57 -9.13 17.23 -44.47
C ASN A 57 -8.25 18.11 -45.37
N GLY A 58 -7.29 17.49 -46.06
CA GLY A 58 -6.49 18.13 -47.10
C GLY A 58 -7.34 18.58 -48.28
N ASN A 59 -7.91 19.78 -48.18
CA ASN A 59 -8.46 20.61 -49.26
C ASN A 59 -9.69 20.07 -50.03
N GLY A 60 -10.63 20.98 -50.30
CA GLY A 60 -11.94 20.66 -50.88
C GLY A 60 -11.94 20.07 -52.30
N ASP A 61 -13.08 19.43 -52.60
CA ASP A 61 -13.56 18.94 -53.90
C ASP A 61 -12.75 17.81 -54.55
N LYS A 62 -13.19 16.56 -54.29
CA LYS A 62 -13.82 15.70 -55.31
C LYS A 62 -14.48 14.49 -54.67
N ASP A 63 -15.81 14.47 -54.73
CA ASP A 63 -16.58 13.23 -54.86
C ASP A 63 -16.06 12.49 -56.10
N ASP A 64 -15.19 11.50 -55.91
CA ASP A 64 -15.02 10.40 -56.87
C ASP A 64 -15.07 9.11 -56.05
N GLY A 65 -16.29 8.55 -55.95
CA GLY A 65 -16.54 7.28 -55.30
C GLY A 65 -15.65 6.17 -55.88
N LEU A 66 -14.81 5.61 -55.02
CA LEU A 66 -14.13 4.36 -55.24
C LEU A 66 -14.78 3.32 -54.34
N ASP A 67 -15.68 2.52 -54.91
CA ASP A 67 -15.99 1.18 -54.40
C ASP A 67 -14.67 0.40 -54.34
N LEU A 68 -14.13 0.20 -53.14
CA LEU A 68 -13.19 -0.89 -52.87
C LEU A 68 -13.98 -2.04 -52.25
N ASP A 69 -14.38 -2.99 -53.09
CA ASP A 69 -14.63 -4.37 -52.66
C ASP A 69 -13.30 -4.91 -52.08
N LEU A 70 -13.19 -4.97 -50.76
CA LEU A 70 -12.14 -5.74 -50.09
C LEU A 70 -12.69 -7.13 -49.76
N ASP A 71 -12.43 -8.09 -50.65
CA ASP A 71 -12.42 -9.51 -50.29
C ASP A 71 -11.27 -9.75 -49.31
N LEU A 72 -11.59 -9.89 -48.02
CA LEU A 72 -10.66 -10.41 -47.01
C LEU A 72 -10.59 -11.93 -47.13
N ASP A 73 -9.66 -12.44 -47.94
CA ASP A 73 -9.17 -13.82 -47.80
C ASP A 73 -8.13 -13.86 -46.67
N LEU A 74 -8.60 -14.22 -45.47
CA LEU A 74 -7.79 -14.58 -44.31
C LEU A 74 -7.45 -16.07 -44.40
N ASP A 75 -6.41 -16.42 -45.16
CA ASP A 75 -5.83 -17.77 -45.10
C ASP A 75 -4.88 -17.85 -43.90
N LEU A 76 -5.38 -18.46 -42.83
CA LEU A 76 -4.67 -18.77 -41.60
C LEU A 76 -4.53 -20.30 -41.52
N ASP A 77 -3.56 -20.85 -42.25
CA ASP A 77 -3.25 -22.29 -42.19
C ASP A 77 -2.40 -22.58 -40.95
N LEU A 78 -3.09 -23.12 -39.95
CA LEU A 78 -2.58 -23.71 -38.71
C LEU A 78 -2.44 -25.23 -38.95
N ASP A 79 -1.26 -25.68 -39.37
CA ASP A 79 -0.94 -27.12 -39.37
C ASP A 79 -0.15 -27.46 -38.10
N LEU A 80 -0.91 -27.90 -37.08
CA LEU A 80 -0.42 -28.78 -36.04
C LEU A 80 -0.33 -30.19 -36.63
N ASP A 81 0.87 -30.75 -36.73
CA ASP A 81 1.00 -32.21 -36.74
C ASP A 81 2.15 -32.69 -35.87
N PHE A 82 1.81 -33.67 -35.06
CA PHE A 82 2.60 -34.28 -34.00
C PHE A 82 2.89 -35.68 -34.50
N ASP A 83 4.13 -36.00 -34.93
CA ASP A 83 4.55 -37.39 -34.95
C ASP A 83 6.07 -37.59 -34.84
N LEU A 84 6.35 -38.73 -34.22
CA LEU A 84 7.59 -39.28 -33.71
C LEU A 84 8.49 -39.88 -34.82
N ASP A 85 9.64 -40.33 -34.33
CA ASP A 85 10.63 -41.22 -34.96
C ASP A 85 11.71 -40.57 -35.83
N GLY A 86 12.94 -40.76 -35.34
CA GLY A 86 14.15 -40.27 -35.96
C GLY A 86 14.76 -41.23 -36.97
N ASP A 87 15.63 -40.69 -37.82
CA ASP A 87 16.79 -41.43 -38.30
C ASP A 87 17.92 -40.47 -38.71
N LYS A 88 19.05 -40.67 -38.03
CA LYS A 88 20.45 -40.57 -38.45
C LYS A 88 20.85 -39.71 -39.67
N ASN A 89 21.88 -38.91 -39.35
CA ASN A 89 23.19 -38.82 -40.01
C ASN A 89 23.37 -38.02 -41.34
N LYS A 90 24.26 -37.02 -41.19
CA LYS A 90 25.54 -36.81 -41.90
C LYS A 90 25.56 -36.07 -43.24
N GLU A 91 26.50 -35.10 -43.24
CA GLU A 91 27.50 -34.75 -44.28
C GLU A 91 26.91 -34.29 -45.64
N ASP A 92 27.48 -33.38 -46.42
CA ASP A 92 28.71 -32.61 -46.41
C ASP A 92 28.47 -31.51 -47.47
N ASP A 93 28.95 -30.32 -47.18
CA ASP A 93 29.92 -29.56 -47.97
C ASP A 93 29.77 -29.29 -49.49
N THR A 94 30.22 -28.08 -49.83
CA THR A 94 30.76 -27.59 -51.11
C THR A 94 29.85 -26.94 -52.19
N ASN A 95 29.95 -25.61 -52.24
CA ASN A 95 30.64 -24.80 -53.26
C ASN A 95 30.26 -24.87 -54.75
N ASP A 96 29.96 -23.66 -55.26
CA ASP A 96 30.65 -22.93 -56.34
C ASP A 96 29.97 -22.71 -57.70
N GLU A 97 30.17 -21.46 -58.17
CA GLU A 97 30.18 -20.98 -59.56
C GLU A 97 28.86 -20.98 -60.38
N GLN A 98 28.50 -20.01 -61.25
CA GLN A 98 29.12 -18.79 -61.77
C GLN A 98 28.26 -18.25 -62.96
N TYR A 99 28.32 -16.92 -63.20
CA TYR A 99 28.04 -16.13 -64.44
C TYR A 99 26.70 -16.19 -65.18
N GLY A 100 26.21 -14.99 -65.55
CA GLY A 100 25.34 -14.82 -66.71
C GLY A 100 24.73 -13.43 -66.88
N ASP A 101 25.56 -12.42 -67.11
CA ASP A 101 25.15 -11.07 -67.50
C ASP A 101 24.66 -11.08 -68.97
N ASN A 102 23.51 -10.45 -69.24
CA ASN A 102 23.09 -10.05 -70.59
C ASN A 102 22.15 -8.84 -70.51
N ASN A 103 22.73 -7.73 -70.94
CA ASN A 103 22.17 -6.40 -71.08
C ASN A 103 21.58 -6.26 -72.50
N GLU A 104 20.32 -5.87 -72.69
CA GLU A 104 19.96 -4.96 -73.81
C GLU A 104 18.56 -4.30 -73.70
N TYR A 105 18.57 -2.98 -73.40
CA TYR A 105 17.82 -1.87 -74.02
C TYR A 105 16.31 -2.04 -74.34
N SER A 106 15.43 -1.20 -73.77
CA SER A 106 15.21 0.20 -74.19
C SER A 106 13.87 0.79 -73.69
N ASP A 107 13.97 2.07 -73.33
CA ASP A 107 12.98 3.14 -73.51
C ASP A 107 11.64 3.15 -72.76
N LYS A 108 11.55 4.20 -71.92
CA LYS A 108 10.41 5.12 -71.73
C LYS A 108 9.21 4.58 -70.97
N ASP A 109 9.10 4.98 -69.72
CA ASP A 109 8.27 6.13 -69.37
C ASP A 109 8.78 6.76 -68.06
N LYS A 110 8.86 8.09 -68.07
CA LYS A 110 9.06 8.88 -66.86
C LYS A 110 7.71 8.93 -66.16
N ASP A 111 7.49 8.05 -65.20
CA ASP A 111 6.56 8.34 -64.13
C ASP A 111 7.32 9.21 -63.13
N GLU A 112 7.19 10.53 -63.29
CA GLU A 112 7.42 11.44 -62.17
C GLU A 112 6.31 11.14 -61.17
N GLY A 113 6.52 10.11 -60.33
CA GLY A 113 5.67 9.82 -59.21
C GLY A 113 5.51 11.10 -58.41
N ASN A 114 4.26 11.54 -58.27
CA ASN A 114 3.91 12.60 -57.33
C ASN A 114 4.61 12.29 -55.99
N PRO A 115 5.20 13.27 -55.29
CA PRO A 115 5.58 13.04 -53.91
C PRO A 115 4.35 12.50 -53.16
N PRO A 116 4.51 11.57 -52.21
CA PRO A 116 3.40 11.13 -51.38
C PRO A 116 2.68 12.37 -50.85
N GLU A 117 1.36 12.42 -50.99
CA GLU A 117 0.56 13.47 -50.36
C GLU A 117 0.91 13.47 -48.87
N PRO A 118 1.10 14.65 -48.25
CA PRO A 118 1.28 14.72 -46.81
C PRO A 118 0.08 14.01 -46.16
N ASP A 119 0.36 13.14 -45.18
CA ASP A 119 -0.69 12.60 -44.31
C ASP A 119 -1.56 13.78 -43.82
N PRO A 120 -2.90 13.63 -43.76
CA PRO A 120 -3.75 14.67 -43.20
C PRO A 120 -3.21 15.06 -41.81
N GLU A 121 -2.83 16.34 -41.65
CA GLU A 121 -2.27 16.83 -40.38
C GLU A 121 -3.31 16.59 -39.28
N GLN A 122 -2.99 15.68 -38.35
CA GLN A 122 -3.78 15.47 -37.14
C GLN A 122 -3.50 16.62 -36.18
N THR A 123 -4.55 17.06 -35.49
CA THR A 123 -4.47 18.08 -34.44
C THR A 123 -4.95 17.46 -33.13
N PHE A 124 -4.26 17.80 -32.04
CA PHE A 124 -4.52 17.29 -30.69
C PHE A 124 -4.87 18.48 -29.81
N THR A 125 -6.03 18.44 -29.16
CA THR A 125 -6.49 19.52 -28.27
C THR A 125 -6.77 18.95 -26.89
N LEU A 126 -6.14 19.49 -25.86
CA LEU A 126 -6.36 19.12 -24.46
C LEU A 126 -7.20 20.18 -23.75
N SER A 127 -8.16 19.73 -22.93
CA SER A 127 -8.86 20.55 -21.93
C SER A 127 -8.98 19.76 -20.63
N ALA A 128 -9.18 20.46 -19.51
CA ALA A 128 -9.40 19.80 -18.23
C ALA A 128 -10.38 20.58 -17.34
N GLU A 129 -11.14 19.86 -16.52
CA GLU A 129 -11.99 20.39 -15.45
C GLU A 129 -11.58 19.71 -14.15
N LEU A 130 -11.43 20.46 -13.06
CA LEU A 130 -10.96 20.00 -11.76
C LEU A 130 -11.95 20.46 -10.69
N ASP A 131 -12.48 19.54 -9.90
CA ASP A 131 -13.29 19.79 -8.71
C ASP A 131 -12.37 19.81 -7.48
N ILE A 132 -12.28 20.98 -6.83
CA ILE A 132 -11.49 21.22 -5.61
C ILE A 132 -12.39 21.44 -4.39
N SER A 133 -13.66 21.06 -4.45
CA SER A 133 -14.63 21.33 -3.38
C SER A 133 -14.29 20.68 -2.04
N MET A 134 -13.45 19.65 -2.04
CA MET A 134 -12.93 18.97 -0.85
C MET A 134 -11.47 19.35 -0.52
N VAL A 135 -10.97 20.47 -1.06
CA VAL A 135 -9.64 21.01 -0.74
C VAL A 135 -9.79 22.45 -0.24
N GLU A 136 -9.35 22.72 0.99
CA GLU A 136 -9.40 24.05 1.57
C GLU A 136 -8.16 24.90 1.19
N ASP A 137 -8.29 26.22 1.20
CA ASP A 137 -7.18 27.18 1.01
C ASP A 137 -6.29 26.98 -0.23
N VAL A 138 -6.88 26.49 -1.34
CA VAL A 138 -6.20 26.29 -2.63
C VAL A 138 -5.55 27.59 -3.13
N GLN A 139 -4.26 27.50 -3.46
CA GLN A 139 -3.44 28.59 -4.00
C GLN A 139 -3.28 28.51 -5.52
N ALA A 140 -3.12 27.29 -6.06
CA ALA A 140 -2.94 27.02 -7.48
C ALA A 140 -3.19 25.53 -7.77
N ALA A 141 -3.45 25.20 -9.02
CA ALA A 141 -3.40 23.82 -9.52
C ALA A 141 -2.78 23.79 -10.91
N HIS A 142 -2.09 22.70 -11.23
CA HIS A 142 -1.32 22.57 -12.46
C HIS A 142 -1.45 21.16 -13.05
N ILE A 143 -1.30 21.06 -14.37
CA ILE A 143 -0.93 19.83 -15.06
C ILE A 143 0.58 19.84 -15.26
N HIS A 144 1.28 18.77 -14.86
CA HIS A 144 2.73 18.60 -14.97
C HIS A 144 3.08 17.46 -15.92
N GLN A 145 4.28 17.53 -16.54
CA GLN A 145 4.88 16.42 -17.30
C GLN A 145 5.81 15.61 -16.40
N GLY A 146 5.33 14.50 -15.85
CA GLY A 146 6.14 13.56 -15.07
C GLY A 146 5.43 12.22 -14.85
N GLY A 147 6.19 11.14 -14.86
CA GLY A 147 5.69 9.78 -14.62
C GLY A 147 5.31 9.52 -13.16
N ILE A 148 4.91 8.28 -12.89
CA ILE A 148 4.51 7.83 -11.55
C ILE A 148 5.69 7.94 -10.57
N GLY A 149 5.46 8.60 -9.43
CA GLY A 149 6.51 8.84 -8.43
C GLY A 149 7.56 9.90 -8.81
N GLU A 150 7.39 10.63 -9.92
CA GLU A 150 8.32 11.67 -10.37
C GLU A 150 7.72 13.07 -10.32
N ASN A 151 8.59 14.07 -10.11
CA ASN A 151 8.22 15.49 -10.16
C ASN A 151 8.65 16.10 -11.50
N GLY A 152 7.76 16.87 -12.14
CA GLY A 152 7.94 17.38 -13.49
C GLY A 152 7.69 18.88 -13.67
N PRO A 153 8.07 19.48 -14.82
CA PRO A 153 7.72 20.86 -15.14
C PRO A 153 6.21 21.04 -15.34
N VAL A 154 5.72 22.26 -15.08
CA VAL A 154 4.33 22.65 -15.35
C VAL A 154 4.09 22.72 -16.86
N ALA A 155 3.10 21.98 -17.34
CA ALA A 155 2.57 22.05 -18.70
C ALA A 155 1.45 23.08 -18.82
N PHE A 156 0.47 23.03 -17.90
CA PHE A 156 -0.71 23.91 -17.90
C PHE A 156 -1.05 24.40 -16.50
N GLU A 157 -1.55 25.63 -16.42
CA GLU A 157 -2.09 26.23 -15.20
C GLU A 157 -3.61 26.18 -15.25
N PHE A 158 -4.24 25.72 -14.17
CA PHE A 158 -5.69 25.77 -14.02
C PHE A 158 -6.15 27.17 -13.65
N VAL A 159 -7.30 27.58 -14.19
CA VAL A 159 -7.96 28.85 -13.86
C VAL A 159 -9.15 28.57 -12.96
N ASP A 160 -9.23 29.24 -11.81
CA ASP A 160 -10.36 29.17 -10.88
C ASP A 160 -11.65 29.77 -11.48
N ASN A 161 -12.73 29.00 -11.45
CA ASN A 161 -14.05 29.40 -11.95
C ASN A 161 -14.90 30.13 -10.89
N GLY A 162 -14.49 30.11 -9.63
CA GLY A 162 -15.14 30.77 -8.50
C GLY A 162 -16.36 30.03 -7.94
N ASP A 163 -16.52 28.76 -8.28
CA ASP A 163 -17.62 27.88 -7.86
C ASP A 163 -17.15 26.54 -7.26
N GLY A 164 -15.87 26.46 -6.87
CA GLY A 164 -15.25 25.23 -6.38
C GLY A 164 -14.68 24.35 -7.49
N THR A 165 -14.68 24.83 -8.74
CA THR A 165 -14.02 24.17 -9.86
C THR A 165 -12.91 25.04 -10.45
N MET A 166 -11.96 24.40 -11.12
CA MET A 166 -10.95 25.03 -11.94
C MET A 166 -10.91 24.39 -13.33
N SER A 167 -10.41 25.09 -14.35
CA SER A 167 -10.32 24.53 -15.70
C SER A 167 -9.07 24.94 -16.48
N VAL A 168 -8.66 24.06 -17.39
CA VAL A 168 -7.74 24.35 -18.49
C VAL A 168 -8.56 24.44 -19.77
N GLU A 169 -8.56 25.64 -20.37
CA GLU A 169 -9.22 25.87 -21.66
C GLU A 169 -8.58 25.01 -22.77
N ALA A 170 -9.41 24.62 -23.75
CA ALA A 170 -8.99 23.81 -24.89
C ALA A 170 -7.75 24.40 -25.58
N THR A 171 -6.64 23.67 -25.53
CA THR A 171 -5.32 24.10 -26.01
C THR A 171 -4.71 23.05 -26.92
N GLU A 172 -4.19 23.47 -28.09
CA GLU A 172 -3.47 22.57 -29.00
C GLU A 172 -2.17 22.07 -28.35
N ILE A 173 -1.94 20.77 -28.42
CA ILE A 173 -0.71 20.11 -27.97
C ILE A 173 -0.02 19.42 -29.16
N THR A 174 1.27 19.12 -29.01
CA THR A 174 2.01 18.37 -30.04
C THR A 174 1.65 16.88 -30.01
N GLN A 175 1.96 16.16 -31.08
CA GLN A 175 1.88 14.69 -31.10
C GLN A 175 2.68 14.08 -29.94
N GLU A 176 3.91 14.56 -29.71
CA GLU A 176 4.78 14.06 -28.63
C GLU A 176 4.14 14.25 -27.25
N GLN A 177 3.51 15.40 -26.99
CA GLN A 177 2.78 15.65 -25.75
C GLN A 177 1.53 14.76 -25.62
N SER A 178 0.83 14.51 -26.74
CA SER A 178 -0.28 13.56 -26.75
C SER A 178 0.20 12.14 -26.44
N ASP A 179 1.34 11.72 -27.00
CA ASP A 179 1.93 10.40 -26.76
C ASP A 179 2.35 10.25 -25.29
N GLU A 180 2.96 11.28 -24.70
CA GLU A 180 3.31 11.32 -23.27
C GLU A 180 2.06 11.24 -22.37
N LEU A 181 1.00 12.00 -22.67
CA LEU A 181 -0.26 11.96 -21.94
C LEU A 181 -0.87 10.54 -21.98
N LEU A 182 -0.91 9.93 -23.16
CA LEU A 182 -1.44 8.57 -23.36
C LEU A 182 -0.57 7.49 -22.71
N ALA A 183 0.72 7.74 -22.55
CA ALA A 183 1.65 6.90 -21.80
C ALA A 183 1.58 7.13 -20.28
N GLY A 184 0.66 7.98 -19.80
CA GLY A 184 0.51 8.25 -18.39
C GLY A 184 1.63 9.08 -17.78
N GLN A 185 2.38 9.84 -18.59
CA GLN A 185 3.55 10.62 -18.13
C GLN A 185 3.18 12.02 -17.64
N TRP A 186 1.91 12.25 -17.29
CA TRP A 186 1.38 13.54 -16.88
C TRP A 186 0.53 13.40 -15.62
N TYR A 187 0.56 14.39 -14.74
CA TYR A 187 -0.23 14.40 -13.50
C TYR A 187 -0.82 15.76 -13.20
N ILE A 188 -1.85 15.77 -12.36
CA ILE A 188 -2.44 16.99 -11.80
C ILE A 188 -2.00 17.11 -10.35
N ASN A 189 -1.68 18.33 -9.92
CA ASN A 189 -1.36 18.65 -8.53
C ASN A 189 -2.13 19.92 -8.11
N VAL A 190 -2.65 19.92 -6.87
CA VAL A 190 -3.30 21.06 -6.23
C VAL A 190 -2.46 21.53 -5.05
N HIS A 191 -2.13 22.81 -4.99
CA HIS A 191 -1.33 23.41 -3.93
C HIS A 191 -2.20 24.20 -2.97
N THR A 192 -1.98 24.05 -1.67
CA THR A 192 -2.68 24.80 -0.61
C THR A 192 -1.72 25.75 0.12
N LEU A 193 -2.25 26.52 1.07
CA LEU A 193 -1.42 27.36 1.92
C LEU A 193 -0.50 26.53 2.83
N ASP A 194 -1.00 25.40 3.33
CA ASP A 194 -0.29 24.51 4.25
C ASP A 194 0.67 23.58 3.52
N ASN A 195 0.34 23.20 2.27
CA ASN A 195 1.19 22.41 1.40
C ASN A 195 1.48 23.11 0.06
N PRO A 196 2.37 24.13 0.04
CA PRO A 196 2.68 24.89 -1.18
C PRO A 196 3.40 24.09 -2.27
N SER A 197 4.00 22.95 -1.93
CA SER A 197 4.63 22.03 -2.89
C SER A 197 3.63 21.10 -3.56
N GLY A 198 2.42 20.98 -3.00
CA GLY A 198 1.36 20.07 -3.43
C GLY A 198 0.66 19.45 -2.22
N GLU A 199 -0.67 19.52 -2.20
CA GLU A 199 -1.55 18.92 -1.19
C GLU A 199 -2.10 17.58 -1.68
N VAL A 200 -2.56 17.54 -2.94
CA VAL A 200 -3.10 16.34 -3.57
C VAL A 200 -2.63 16.23 -5.02
N ARG A 201 -2.25 15.00 -5.40
CA ARG A 201 -1.79 14.65 -6.74
C ARG A 201 -2.60 13.51 -7.32
N GLY A 202 -2.76 13.48 -8.64
CA GLY A 202 -3.35 12.36 -9.36
C GLY A 202 -2.70 12.16 -10.73
N GLN A 203 -2.25 10.94 -11.02
CA GLN A 203 -1.67 10.59 -12.32
C GLN A 203 -2.77 10.54 -13.39
N ILE A 204 -2.54 11.12 -14.57
CA ILE A 204 -3.50 11.08 -15.68
C ILE A 204 -3.28 9.77 -16.44
N VAL A 205 -4.12 8.78 -16.18
CA VAL A 205 -4.09 7.44 -16.81
C VAL A 205 -5.50 6.99 -17.18
N ASP A 206 -5.62 5.96 -18.03
CA ASP A 206 -6.91 5.32 -18.29
C ASP A 206 -7.26 4.37 -17.13
N ASN A 207 -8.07 4.82 -16.18
CA ASN A 207 -8.48 4.03 -15.00
C ASN A 207 -9.28 2.76 -15.34
N ASN A 208 -9.68 2.55 -16.60
CA ASN A 208 -10.28 1.27 -17.00
C ASN A 208 -9.23 0.17 -17.19
N THR A 209 -7.97 0.57 -17.40
CA THR A 209 -6.88 -0.34 -17.76
C THR A 209 -5.65 -0.16 -16.87
N VAL A 210 -5.50 0.95 -16.17
CA VAL A 210 -4.36 1.23 -15.28
C VAL A 210 -4.82 1.35 -13.84
N VAL A 211 -4.17 0.60 -12.96
CA VAL A 211 -4.34 0.69 -11.51
C VAL A 211 -3.14 1.43 -10.92
N ILE A 212 -3.41 2.51 -10.18
CA ILE A 212 -2.39 3.23 -9.40
C ILE A 212 -2.35 2.65 -7.99
N VAL A 213 -1.14 2.36 -7.51
CA VAL A 213 -0.88 1.82 -6.18
C VAL A 213 0.21 2.65 -5.51
N THR A 214 -0.02 3.01 -4.24
CA THR A 214 0.97 3.68 -3.39
C THR A 214 1.16 2.85 -2.13
N PHE A 215 2.40 2.64 -1.70
CA PHE A 215 2.68 1.79 -0.55
C PHE A 215 3.91 2.28 0.21
N SER A 216 3.95 2.07 1.51
CA SER A 216 5.08 2.43 2.36
C SER A 216 6.01 1.23 2.55
N LEU A 217 7.31 1.50 2.65
CA LEU A 217 8.34 0.53 2.99
C LEU A 217 8.92 0.86 4.35
N ASP A 218 9.07 -0.14 5.21
CA ASP A 218 9.74 -0.03 6.51
C ASP A 218 10.33 -1.38 6.95
N GLY A 219 11.13 -1.37 8.01
CA GLY A 219 11.79 -2.57 8.52
C GLY A 219 10.84 -3.54 9.22
N SER A 220 9.66 -3.10 9.69
CA SER A 220 8.68 -3.96 10.37
C SER A 220 8.02 -4.97 9.42
N GLN A 221 7.97 -4.63 8.14
CA GLN A 221 7.40 -5.47 7.09
C GLN A 221 8.36 -6.56 6.60
N GLU A 222 9.67 -6.45 6.86
CA GLU A 222 10.67 -7.48 6.50
C GLU A 222 10.38 -8.80 7.22
N VAL A 223 10.80 -9.92 6.62
CA VAL A 223 10.58 -11.26 7.20
C VAL A 223 11.92 -11.97 7.39
N PRO A 224 12.47 -12.04 8.61
CA PRO A 224 11.98 -11.42 9.86
C PRO A 224 12.14 -9.88 9.90
N PRO A 225 11.43 -9.17 10.80
CA PRO A 225 11.51 -7.72 10.90
C PRO A 225 12.92 -7.21 11.21
N VAL A 226 13.23 -6.03 10.68
CA VAL A 226 14.48 -5.31 10.89
C VAL A 226 14.18 -4.04 11.69
N ASP A 227 14.90 -3.86 12.79
CA ASP A 227 14.89 -2.60 13.55
C ASP A 227 15.73 -1.57 12.79
N SER A 228 15.05 -0.65 12.09
CA SER A 228 15.67 0.34 11.21
C SER A 228 14.89 1.65 11.18
N ASP A 229 15.63 2.75 11.12
CA ASP A 229 15.11 4.09 10.83
C ASP A 229 14.95 4.34 9.31
N ALA A 230 15.33 3.38 8.46
CA ALA A 230 15.12 3.44 7.04
C ALA A 230 13.63 3.30 6.71
N SER A 231 13.20 4.05 5.70
CA SER A 231 11.84 3.99 5.18
C SER A 231 11.84 4.20 3.68
N GLY A 232 10.69 4.00 3.05
CA GLY A 232 10.49 4.36 1.66
C GLY A 232 9.04 4.54 1.29
N THR A 233 8.80 5.16 0.15
CA THR A 233 7.50 5.23 -0.49
C THR A 233 7.61 4.65 -1.90
N GLY A 234 6.73 3.73 -2.23
CA GLY A 234 6.55 3.16 -3.56
C GLY A 234 5.32 3.70 -4.24
N TYR A 235 5.43 3.90 -5.55
CA TYR A 235 4.35 4.28 -6.46
C TYR A 235 4.39 3.32 -7.64
N ALA A 236 3.27 2.73 -8.00
CA ALA A 236 3.17 1.81 -9.13
C ALA A 236 1.96 2.14 -10.01
N ALA A 237 2.15 2.05 -11.32
CA ALA A 237 1.10 2.07 -12.34
C ALA A 237 1.11 0.72 -13.07
N VAL A 238 0.00 -0.01 -12.95
CA VAL A 238 -0.12 -1.38 -13.48
C VAL A 238 -1.19 -1.39 -14.56
N ASN A 239 -0.78 -1.61 -15.81
CA ASN A 239 -1.70 -1.74 -16.92
C ASN A 239 -2.21 -3.18 -17.04
N THR A 240 -3.47 -3.42 -16.73
CA THR A 240 -4.10 -4.76 -16.74
C THR A 240 -4.47 -5.26 -18.13
N GLU A 241 -4.35 -4.46 -19.19
CA GLU A 241 -4.53 -4.91 -20.57
C GLU A 241 -3.22 -5.29 -21.25
N THR A 242 -2.14 -4.54 -21.00
CA THR A 242 -0.82 -4.76 -21.62
C THR A 242 0.15 -5.49 -20.70
N ASN A 243 -0.19 -5.64 -19.42
CA ASN A 243 0.66 -6.14 -18.34
C ASN A 243 1.92 -5.29 -18.09
N ALA A 244 1.94 -4.05 -18.57
CA ALA A 244 3.02 -3.11 -18.29
C ALA A 244 2.98 -2.68 -16.82
N VAL A 245 4.15 -2.62 -16.19
CA VAL A 245 4.31 -2.15 -14.82
C VAL A 245 5.39 -1.08 -14.79
N GLU A 246 4.99 0.12 -14.39
CA GLU A 246 5.91 1.19 -14.00
C GLU A 246 5.88 1.30 -12.48
N LEU A 247 7.04 1.25 -11.84
CA LEU A 247 7.14 1.38 -10.39
C LEU A 247 8.35 2.21 -10.02
N THR A 248 8.14 3.14 -9.08
CA THR A 248 9.16 4.02 -8.50
C THR A 248 9.15 3.86 -6.99
N VAL A 249 10.31 3.64 -6.37
CA VAL A 249 10.51 3.69 -4.92
C VAL A 249 11.48 4.80 -4.58
N VAL A 250 11.09 5.64 -3.63
CA VAL A 250 11.92 6.68 -3.04
C VAL A 250 12.24 6.28 -1.60
N THR A 251 13.52 6.13 -1.28
CA THR A 251 13.97 5.72 0.06
C THR A 251 14.45 6.91 0.89
N GLU A 252 14.31 6.78 2.21
CA GLU A 252 14.85 7.69 3.21
C GLU A 252 15.72 6.91 4.20
N ASN A 253 16.81 7.53 4.67
CA ASN A 253 17.79 6.93 5.58
C ASN A 253 18.42 5.60 5.11
N ALA A 254 18.37 5.31 3.80
CA ALA A 254 18.97 4.13 3.15
C ALA A 254 19.98 4.52 2.05
N ASP A 255 20.79 5.55 2.30
CA ASP A 255 21.71 6.15 1.29
C ASP A 255 22.74 5.16 0.71
N ASP A 256 23.06 4.07 1.43
CA ASP A 256 23.99 3.04 0.99
C ASP A 256 23.30 1.79 0.43
N ALA A 257 22.00 1.90 0.09
CA ALA A 257 21.25 0.85 -0.59
C ALA A 257 21.99 0.32 -1.83
N THR A 258 22.02 -0.99 -1.96
CA THR A 258 22.82 -1.73 -2.94
C THR A 258 21.98 -2.40 -4.02
N ALA A 259 20.71 -2.66 -3.74
CA ALA A 259 19.75 -3.25 -4.67
C ALA A 259 18.33 -3.00 -4.16
N ALA A 260 17.37 -3.06 -5.07
CA ALA A 260 15.94 -3.16 -4.75
C ALA A 260 15.27 -4.10 -5.76
N HIS A 261 14.25 -4.83 -5.33
CA HIS A 261 13.59 -5.84 -6.15
C HIS A 261 12.08 -5.86 -5.92
N ILE A 262 11.32 -6.20 -6.95
CA ILE A 262 9.96 -6.72 -6.80
C ILE A 262 10.08 -8.23 -6.60
N HIS A 263 9.47 -8.73 -5.54
CA HIS A 263 9.39 -10.15 -5.20
C HIS A 263 7.95 -10.65 -5.27
N GLU A 264 7.79 -11.94 -5.54
CA GLU A 264 6.52 -12.63 -5.27
C GLU A 264 6.40 -12.89 -3.76
N GLY A 265 5.17 -12.85 -3.24
CA GLY A 265 4.86 -13.22 -1.86
C GLY A 265 3.79 -12.33 -1.25
N PHE A 266 2.84 -12.95 -0.56
CA PHE A 266 1.88 -12.25 0.29
C PHE A 266 2.57 -11.69 1.53
N VAL A 267 1.81 -10.93 2.32
CA VAL A 267 2.29 -10.37 3.58
C VAL A 267 2.88 -11.47 4.49
N GLY A 268 4.04 -11.22 5.08
CA GLY A 268 4.72 -12.20 5.94
C GLY A 268 5.40 -13.37 5.19
N GLU A 269 5.39 -13.40 3.86
CA GLU A 269 6.09 -14.41 3.05
C GLU A 269 7.29 -13.84 2.30
N ASN A 270 8.38 -14.60 2.24
CA ASN A 270 9.50 -14.34 1.34
C ASN A 270 9.34 -15.19 0.08
N GLY A 271 9.58 -14.61 -1.09
CA GLY A 271 9.56 -15.32 -2.36
C GLY A 271 10.65 -14.91 -3.33
N ASP A 272 10.63 -15.50 -4.53
CA ASP A 272 11.64 -15.27 -5.55
C ASP A 272 11.58 -13.84 -6.14
N VAL A 273 12.71 -13.38 -6.67
CA VAL A 273 12.79 -12.08 -7.37
C VAL A 273 12.05 -12.17 -8.70
N VAL A 274 11.09 -11.26 -8.90
CA VAL A 274 10.35 -11.09 -10.16
C VAL A 274 11.02 -10.02 -11.03
N VAL A 275 11.35 -8.87 -10.45
CA VAL A 275 12.01 -7.75 -11.16
C VAL A 275 13.16 -7.20 -10.33
N ALA A 276 14.32 -6.99 -10.95
CA ALA A 276 15.37 -6.18 -10.37
C ALA A 276 15.17 -4.73 -10.75
N LEU A 277 15.05 -3.85 -9.74
CA LEU A 277 14.93 -2.42 -9.95
C LEU A 277 16.28 -1.83 -10.33
N VAL A 278 16.24 -0.75 -11.10
CA VAL A 278 17.40 0.05 -11.48
C VAL A 278 17.44 1.30 -10.59
N GLN A 279 18.63 1.69 -10.17
CA GLN A 279 18.80 2.96 -9.46
C GLN A 279 18.64 4.11 -10.45
N GLY A 280 17.78 5.07 -10.11
CA GLY A 280 17.54 6.28 -10.88
C GLY A 280 18.68 7.31 -10.77
N ASP A 281 18.41 8.55 -11.17
CA ASP A 281 19.40 9.64 -11.13
C ASP A 281 19.82 10.02 -9.70
N SER A 282 18.94 9.79 -8.72
CA SER A 282 19.24 9.93 -7.28
C SER A 282 19.54 8.56 -6.68
N PRO A 283 20.52 8.43 -5.77
CA PRO A 283 20.81 7.16 -5.10
C PRO A 283 19.64 6.61 -4.27
N SER A 284 18.71 7.47 -3.86
CA SER A 284 17.49 7.12 -3.11
C SER A 284 16.32 6.68 -3.99
N VAL A 285 16.44 6.73 -5.32
CA VAL A 285 15.35 6.43 -6.24
C VAL A 285 15.63 5.11 -6.95
N TRP A 286 14.66 4.21 -6.96
CA TRP A 286 14.70 2.92 -7.62
C TRP A 286 13.48 2.77 -8.52
N THR A 287 13.68 2.37 -9.77
CA THR A 287 12.58 2.22 -10.73
C THR A 287 12.60 0.86 -11.41
N THR A 288 11.47 0.44 -11.94
CA THR A 288 11.45 -0.67 -12.91
C THR A 288 12.26 -0.29 -14.16
N PRO A 289 12.93 -1.25 -14.81
CA PRO A 289 13.49 -1.02 -16.15
C PRO A 289 12.42 -0.52 -17.12
N ASP A 290 12.82 0.32 -18.08
CA ASP A 290 11.93 0.80 -19.16
C ASP A 290 11.22 -0.38 -19.86
N GLU A 291 9.94 -0.18 -20.21
CA GLU A 291 9.11 -1.17 -20.92
C GLU A 291 8.95 -2.50 -20.15
N THR A 292 9.00 -2.48 -18.81
CA THR A 292 8.74 -3.69 -18.00
C THR A 292 7.32 -4.20 -18.23
N VAL A 293 7.21 -5.44 -18.70
CA VAL A 293 5.96 -6.18 -18.90
C VAL A 293 6.05 -7.50 -18.16
N LEU A 294 5.05 -7.77 -17.32
CA LEU A 294 4.98 -9.00 -16.53
C LEU A 294 4.07 -10.05 -17.22
N ASP A 295 4.18 -11.30 -16.77
CA ASP A 295 3.22 -12.33 -17.15
C ASP A 295 1.83 -11.98 -16.59
N GLU A 296 0.76 -12.32 -17.32
CA GLU A 296 -0.62 -12.03 -16.91
C GLU A 296 -0.94 -12.61 -15.53
N THR A 297 -0.43 -13.81 -15.21
CA THR A 297 -0.65 -14.42 -13.89
C THR A 297 0.05 -13.66 -12.77
N ILE A 298 1.23 -13.10 -13.05
CA ILE A 298 1.99 -12.26 -12.10
C ILE A 298 1.26 -10.94 -11.87
N VAL A 299 0.75 -10.28 -12.92
CA VAL A 299 -0.05 -9.05 -12.78
C VAL A 299 -1.30 -9.28 -11.95
N LEU A 300 -2.03 -10.37 -12.21
CA LEU A 300 -3.22 -10.72 -11.44
C LEU A 300 -2.91 -10.95 -9.95
N GLN A 301 -1.77 -11.58 -9.64
CA GLN A 301 -1.32 -11.76 -8.27
C GLN A 301 -0.79 -10.45 -7.65
N LEU A 302 -0.21 -9.55 -8.42
CA LEU A 302 0.24 -8.23 -7.94
C LEU A 302 -0.95 -7.39 -7.50
N ILE A 303 -1.99 -7.28 -8.34
CA ILE A 303 -3.19 -6.50 -7.99
C ILE A 303 -4.04 -7.15 -6.88
N SER A 304 -3.77 -8.41 -6.52
CA SER A 304 -4.35 -9.07 -5.35
C SER A 304 -3.45 -9.02 -4.11
N GLY A 305 -2.43 -8.15 -4.10
CA GLY A 305 -1.56 -7.95 -2.95
C GLY A 305 -0.47 -9.01 -2.75
N GLY A 306 -0.21 -9.88 -3.73
CA GLY A 306 0.73 -10.99 -3.64
C GLY A 306 2.18 -10.67 -4.03
N HIS A 307 2.58 -9.40 -3.99
CA HIS A 307 3.94 -8.94 -4.30
C HIS A 307 4.40 -7.85 -3.34
N TYR A 308 5.71 -7.75 -3.14
CA TYR A 308 6.33 -6.71 -2.34
C TYR A 308 7.58 -6.15 -3.01
N VAL A 309 7.96 -4.94 -2.62
CA VAL A 309 9.30 -4.41 -2.90
C VAL A 309 10.13 -4.52 -1.64
N ASN A 310 11.40 -4.91 -1.79
CA ASN A 310 12.37 -4.70 -0.74
C ASN A 310 13.58 -3.90 -1.24
N VAL A 311 14.29 -3.29 -0.31
CA VAL A 311 15.54 -2.55 -0.55
C VAL A 311 16.62 -3.11 0.36
N HIS A 312 17.81 -3.34 -0.18
CA HIS A 312 18.91 -4.00 0.52
C HIS A 312 20.04 -3.03 0.82
N THR A 313 20.55 -3.04 2.05
CA THR A 313 21.78 -2.34 2.44
C THR A 313 22.91 -3.34 2.74
N PRO A 314 24.17 -2.89 2.89
CA PRO A 314 25.24 -3.73 3.39
C PRO A 314 25.01 -4.24 4.82
N ALA A 315 24.25 -3.51 5.64
CA ALA A 315 23.90 -3.90 7.01
C ALA A 315 22.86 -5.03 7.01
N ASN A 316 21.86 -4.92 6.12
CA ASN A 316 20.77 -5.87 5.98
C ASN A 316 20.67 -6.39 4.54
N PRO A 317 21.57 -7.33 4.14
CA PRO A 317 21.67 -7.80 2.76
C PRO A 317 20.48 -8.66 2.32
N SER A 318 19.67 -9.18 3.25
CA SER A 318 18.43 -9.89 2.93
C SER A 318 17.25 -8.94 2.67
N GLY A 319 17.38 -7.66 3.04
CA GLY A 319 16.32 -6.66 3.03
C GLY A 319 16.45 -5.77 4.26
N GLU A 320 16.56 -4.45 4.06
CA GLU A 320 16.55 -3.41 5.11
C GLU A 320 15.12 -2.95 5.37
N ILE A 321 14.37 -2.71 4.30
CA ILE A 321 12.98 -2.27 4.32
C ILE A 321 12.19 -3.00 3.23
N ARG A 322 10.94 -3.32 3.57
CA ARG A 322 9.97 -3.97 2.69
C ARG A 322 8.68 -3.18 2.66
N GLY A 323 8.02 -3.16 1.51
CA GLY A 323 6.66 -2.62 1.35
C GLY A 323 5.83 -3.58 0.52
N GLN A 324 4.73 -4.06 1.09
CA GLN A 324 3.76 -4.85 0.34
C GLN A 324 3.06 -3.96 -0.70
N ILE A 325 3.01 -4.41 -1.97
CA ILE A 325 2.34 -3.67 -3.04
C ILE A 325 0.84 -3.93 -2.90
N LEU A 326 0.12 -3.00 -2.27
CA LEU A 326 -1.27 -3.14 -1.89
C LEU A 326 -2.10 -1.99 -2.45
N SER A 327 -3.17 -2.30 -3.18
CA SER A 327 -4.16 -1.30 -3.60
C SER A 327 -4.87 -0.68 -2.40
N SER A 328 -5.53 0.46 -2.60
CA SER A 328 -6.14 1.26 -1.54
C SER A 328 -7.26 0.57 -0.76
N ASP A 329 -7.78 -0.54 -1.25
CA ASP A 329 -8.77 -1.35 -0.56
C ASP A 329 -8.17 -2.27 0.51
N PHE A 330 -6.83 -2.36 0.59
CA PHE A 330 -6.14 -3.13 1.61
C PHE A 330 -5.72 -2.27 2.80
N THR A 331 -5.85 -2.84 4.00
CA THR A 331 -5.19 -2.36 5.23
C THR A 331 -4.12 -3.37 5.62
N LEU A 332 -2.90 -2.89 5.91
CA LEU A 332 -1.79 -3.70 6.40
C LEU A 332 -1.52 -3.38 7.87
N ILE A 333 -1.36 -4.42 8.69
CA ILE A 333 -1.00 -4.31 10.10
C ILE A 333 0.15 -5.28 10.40
N THR A 334 1.22 -4.77 11.00
CA THR A 334 2.30 -5.58 11.58
C THR A 334 2.27 -5.43 13.10
N PHE A 335 2.54 -6.51 13.85
CA PHE A 335 2.51 -6.47 15.31
C PHE A 335 3.45 -7.51 15.92
N SER A 336 3.97 -7.26 17.13
CA SER A 336 4.82 -8.19 17.86
C SER A 336 4.02 -9.05 18.83
N LEU A 337 4.47 -10.27 19.06
CA LEU A 337 3.97 -11.17 20.09
C LEU A 337 5.07 -11.42 21.12
N ASP A 338 4.73 -11.37 22.41
CA ASP A 338 5.63 -11.71 23.51
C ASP A 338 4.83 -12.21 24.74
N GLY A 339 5.56 -12.66 25.77
CA GLY A 339 4.94 -13.16 27.00
C GLY A 339 4.43 -12.05 27.93
N GLU A 340 4.91 -10.81 27.82
CA GLU A 340 4.44 -9.70 28.67
C GLU A 340 3.02 -9.28 28.29
N GLN A 341 2.67 -9.42 27.02
CA GLN A 341 1.32 -9.20 26.49
C GLN A 341 0.28 -10.23 26.93
N GLU A 342 0.69 -11.43 27.38
CA GLU A 342 -0.24 -12.45 27.87
C GLU A 342 -1.03 -11.98 29.10
N VAL A 343 -2.21 -12.56 29.31
CA VAL A 343 -3.11 -12.21 30.41
C VAL A 343 -3.42 -13.46 31.27
N PRO A 344 -2.76 -13.65 32.42
CA PRO A 344 -1.68 -12.82 32.98
C PRO A 344 -0.33 -12.98 32.23
N PRO A 345 0.63 -12.06 32.44
CA PRO A 345 1.93 -12.12 31.77
C PRO A 345 2.70 -13.40 32.06
N VAL A 346 3.41 -13.90 31.06
CA VAL A 346 4.24 -15.10 31.10
C VAL A 346 5.71 -14.71 30.96
N ASP A 347 6.55 -15.18 31.88
CA ASP A 347 8.01 -15.06 31.76
C ASP A 347 8.50 -16.05 30.68
N SER A 348 8.49 -15.58 29.44
CA SER A 348 8.93 -16.33 28.26
C SER A 348 10.06 -15.59 27.54
N GLN A 349 10.89 -16.36 26.84
CA GLN A 349 11.84 -15.85 25.86
C GLN A 349 11.35 -16.10 24.43
N ALA A 350 10.18 -16.73 24.26
CA ALA A 350 9.54 -16.84 22.97
C ALA A 350 9.04 -15.46 22.53
N SER A 351 9.02 -15.27 21.22
CA SER A 351 8.46 -14.09 20.58
C SER A 351 7.79 -14.46 19.27
N GLY A 352 7.07 -13.51 18.69
CA GLY A 352 6.56 -13.66 17.34
C GLY A 352 6.35 -12.33 16.64
N THR A 353 6.11 -12.42 15.34
CA THR A 353 5.67 -11.31 14.51
C THR A 353 4.41 -11.72 13.78
N GLY A 354 3.38 -10.90 13.89
CA GLY A 354 2.15 -10.99 13.14
C GLY A 354 2.14 -10.03 11.96
N TYR A 355 1.55 -10.48 10.87
CA TYR A 355 1.29 -9.72 9.65
C TYR A 355 -0.17 -9.95 9.27
N LEU A 356 -0.93 -8.89 9.09
CA LEU A 356 -2.33 -8.98 8.72
C LEU A 356 -2.61 -8.05 7.54
N THR A 357 -3.25 -8.57 6.50
CA THR A 357 -3.89 -7.76 5.48
C THR A 357 -5.40 -7.96 5.52
N TYR A 358 -6.15 -6.87 5.44
CA TYR A 358 -7.61 -6.87 5.27
C TYR A 358 -7.96 -6.22 3.95
N ASN A 359 -8.71 -6.91 3.08
CA ASN A 359 -9.24 -6.33 1.86
C ASN A 359 -10.71 -5.92 2.07
N SER A 360 -10.98 -4.61 2.01
CA SER A 360 -12.32 -4.04 2.20
C SER A 360 -13.30 -4.33 1.05
N SER A 361 -12.82 -4.69 -0.14
CA SER A 361 -13.63 -5.08 -1.29
C SER A 361 -14.14 -6.52 -1.20
N SER A 362 -13.31 -7.46 -0.73
CA SER A 362 -13.64 -8.89 -0.62
C SER A 362 -14.01 -9.33 0.81
N GLU A 363 -13.77 -8.46 1.80
CA GLU A 363 -13.86 -8.75 3.25
C GLU A 363 -12.88 -9.84 3.72
N GLU A 364 -11.88 -10.17 2.90
CA GLU A 364 -10.89 -11.22 3.22
C GLU A 364 -9.81 -10.69 4.15
N VAL A 365 -9.36 -11.58 5.04
CA VAL A 365 -8.24 -11.36 5.96
C VAL A 365 -7.21 -12.45 5.78
N ASP A 366 -5.99 -12.04 5.48
CA ASP A 366 -4.80 -12.90 5.51
C ASP A 366 -3.99 -12.53 6.75
N LEU A 367 -3.94 -13.45 7.71
CA LEU A 367 -3.17 -13.31 8.94
C LEU A 367 -2.06 -14.35 8.94
N ARG A 368 -0.82 -13.90 9.11
CA ARG A 368 0.35 -14.75 9.30
C ARG A 368 1.05 -14.42 10.60
N VAL A 369 1.41 -15.44 11.37
CA VAL A 369 2.26 -15.31 12.56
C VAL A 369 3.49 -16.19 12.41
N ILE A 370 4.66 -15.59 12.65
CA ILE A 370 5.95 -16.27 12.64
C ILE A 370 6.51 -16.20 14.05
N THR A 371 6.79 -17.35 14.65
CA THR A 371 7.25 -17.47 16.03
C THR A 371 8.74 -17.76 16.11
N THR A 372 9.37 -17.37 17.21
CA THR A 372 10.75 -17.71 17.56
C THR A 372 10.75 -18.23 18.99
N GLY A 373 11.38 -19.39 19.24
CA GLY A 373 11.49 -19.96 20.58
C GLY A 373 10.24 -20.70 21.09
N ALA A 374 9.22 -20.88 20.25
CA ALA A 374 7.98 -21.62 20.55
C ALA A 374 7.83 -22.89 19.68
N ASP A 375 8.93 -23.63 19.45
CA ASP A 375 8.99 -24.77 18.51
C ASP A 375 8.02 -25.93 18.85
N ASP A 376 7.54 -26.02 20.09
CA ASP A 376 6.56 -27.02 20.55
C ASP A 376 5.13 -26.49 20.64
N ALA A 377 4.86 -25.31 20.05
CA ALA A 377 3.53 -24.73 19.96
C ALA A 377 2.53 -25.71 19.32
N VAL A 378 1.32 -25.75 19.89
CA VAL A 378 0.28 -26.72 19.53
C VAL A 378 -0.97 -26.06 18.92
N ALA A 379 -1.11 -24.74 19.07
CA ALA A 379 -2.19 -23.96 18.50
C ALA A 379 -1.82 -22.47 18.47
N ALA A 380 -2.43 -21.73 17.56
CA ALA A 380 -2.48 -20.28 17.57
C ALA A 380 -3.89 -19.82 17.16
N HIS A 381 -4.37 -18.71 17.73
CA HIS A 381 -5.73 -18.23 17.50
C HIS A 381 -5.78 -16.72 17.39
N LEU A 382 -6.64 -16.22 16.51
CA LEU A 382 -7.18 -14.87 16.60
C LEU A 382 -8.33 -14.86 17.61
N HIS A 383 -8.26 -13.95 18.57
CA HIS A 383 -9.24 -13.75 19.61
C HIS A 383 -9.85 -12.33 19.56
N GLU A 384 -11.08 -12.22 20.04
CA GLU A 384 -11.71 -10.94 20.35
C GLU A 384 -11.29 -10.50 21.75
N GLY A 385 -10.83 -9.27 21.91
CA GLY A 385 -10.47 -8.69 23.19
C GLY A 385 -9.46 -7.56 23.08
N PHE A 386 -9.68 -6.50 23.86
CA PHE A 386 -8.73 -5.42 24.03
C PHE A 386 -7.49 -5.83 24.84
N ALA A 387 -6.46 -4.99 24.84
CA ALA A 387 -5.25 -5.22 25.62
C ALA A 387 -5.59 -5.41 27.12
N GLY A 388 -5.10 -6.49 27.72
CA GLY A 388 -5.43 -6.86 29.10
C GLY A 388 -6.73 -7.64 29.29
N GLN A 389 -7.46 -7.97 28.21
CA GLN A 389 -8.69 -8.77 28.27
C GLN A 389 -8.52 -10.11 27.53
N ASN A 390 -9.09 -11.18 28.09
CA ASN A 390 -9.21 -12.47 27.42
C ASN A 390 -10.62 -12.59 26.82
N GLY A 391 -10.72 -13.08 25.58
CA GLY A 391 -12.03 -13.32 24.97
C GLY A 391 -12.08 -14.56 24.07
N ASP A 392 -13.19 -14.69 23.34
CA ASP A 392 -13.49 -15.89 22.57
C ASP A 392 -12.61 -16.01 21.31
N VAL A 393 -12.40 -17.25 20.85
CA VAL A 393 -11.68 -17.53 19.60
C VAL A 393 -12.55 -17.10 18.42
N VAL A 394 -12.00 -16.25 17.56
CA VAL A 394 -12.61 -15.82 16.29
C VAL A 394 -12.15 -16.74 15.15
N VAL A 395 -10.83 -16.94 15.04
CA VAL A 395 -10.23 -17.80 14.01
C VAL A 395 -9.16 -18.70 14.65
N ALA A 396 -9.17 -19.99 14.29
CA ALA A 396 -8.06 -20.89 14.57
C ALA A 396 -7.07 -20.87 13.41
N LEU A 397 -5.80 -20.62 13.72
CA LEU A 397 -4.74 -20.57 12.73
C LEU A 397 -4.22 -21.98 12.42
N GLU A 398 -3.83 -22.19 11.17
CA GLU A 398 -3.25 -23.42 10.66
C GLU A 398 -1.72 -23.35 10.75
N GLN A 399 -1.10 -24.37 11.35
CA GLN A 399 0.35 -24.49 11.37
C GLN A 399 0.85 -24.91 9.98
N ASP A 400 1.90 -24.25 9.50
CA ASP A 400 2.57 -24.65 8.28
C ASP A 400 3.23 -26.06 8.47
N PRO A 401 3.00 -27.00 7.54
CA PRO A 401 3.50 -28.38 7.68
C PRO A 401 5.01 -28.52 7.43
N GLU A 402 5.64 -27.55 6.78
CA GLU A 402 7.07 -27.52 6.46
C GLU A 402 7.86 -26.65 7.44
N ASP A 403 7.19 -25.69 8.10
CA ASP A 403 7.78 -24.76 9.05
C ASP A 403 6.91 -24.57 10.30
N PRO A 404 7.15 -25.32 11.40
CA PRO A 404 6.30 -25.28 12.60
C PRO A 404 6.28 -23.92 13.31
N ALA A 405 7.18 -23.00 12.95
CA ALA A 405 7.17 -21.64 13.47
C ALA A 405 6.09 -20.75 12.84
N LYS A 406 5.53 -21.15 11.70
CA LYS A 406 4.58 -20.36 10.92
C LYS A 406 3.14 -20.82 11.13
N TRP A 407 2.27 -19.84 11.28
CA TRP A 407 0.83 -20.00 11.47
C TRP A 407 0.09 -19.06 10.53
N THR A 408 -0.97 -19.52 9.89
CA THR A 408 -1.76 -18.72 8.94
C THR A 408 -3.25 -18.82 9.22
N SER A 409 -4.03 -17.81 8.86
CA SER A 409 -5.47 -17.99 8.69
C SER A 409 -5.74 -19.03 7.59
N PRO A 410 -6.85 -19.78 7.67
CA PRO A 410 -7.30 -20.59 6.55
C PRO A 410 -7.52 -19.75 5.28
N ASP A 411 -7.25 -20.31 4.10
CA ASP A 411 -7.44 -19.63 2.82
C ASP A 411 -8.86 -19.06 2.65
N GLY A 412 -8.96 -17.79 2.23
CA GLY A 412 -10.24 -17.11 2.01
C GLY A 412 -11.02 -16.84 3.30
N THR A 413 -10.31 -16.71 4.43
CA THR A 413 -10.92 -16.26 5.70
C THR A 413 -11.55 -14.89 5.48
N THR A 414 -12.83 -14.77 5.82
CA THR A 414 -13.58 -13.51 5.78
C THR A 414 -14.08 -13.20 7.19
N LEU A 415 -13.96 -11.93 7.59
CA LEU A 415 -14.46 -11.45 8.88
C LEU A 415 -15.65 -10.52 8.63
N GLY A 416 -16.67 -10.61 9.49
CA GLY A 416 -17.83 -9.70 9.40
C GLY A 416 -17.42 -8.26 9.66
N GLY A 417 -18.18 -7.30 9.11
CA GLY A 417 -17.87 -5.87 9.26
C GLY A 417 -17.79 -5.39 10.71
N ASP A 418 -18.58 -5.98 11.62
CA ASP A 418 -18.51 -5.73 13.07
C ASP A 418 -17.20 -6.22 13.70
N ILE A 419 -16.69 -7.37 13.26
CA ILE A 419 -15.40 -7.92 13.70
C ILE A 419 -14.25 -7.03 13.21
N ILE A 420 -14.31 -6.57 11.95
CA ILE A 420 -13.30 -5.68 11.38
C ILE A 420 -13.30 -4.32 12.06
N GLU A 421 -14.46 -3.71 12.29
CA GLU A 421 -14.57 -2.43 13.02
C GLU A 421 -13.91 -2.55 14.40
N LEU A 422 -14.20 -3.64 15.12
CA LEU A 422 -13.56 -3.91 16.41
C LEU A 422 -12.05 -4.17 16.27
N LEU A 423 -11.59 -4.90 15.24
CA LEU A 423 -10.17 -5.14 14.97
C LEU A 423 -9.41 -3.82 14.71
N LEU A 424 -9.95 -2.94 13.87
CA LEU A 424 -9.34 -1.64 13.57
C LEU A 424 -9.36 -0.69 14.77
N SER A 425 -10.29 -0.87 15.71
CA SER A 425 -10.28 -0.18 17.01
C SER A 425 -9.31 -0.78 18.06
N GLY A 426 -8.52 -1.79 17.67
CA GLY A 426 -7.55 -2.46 18.55
C GLY A 426 -8.15 -3.54 19.45
N GLY A 427 -9.35 -4.05 19.15
CA GLY A 427 -10.10 -5.01 19.96
C GLY A 427 -9.83 -6.49 19.63
N HIS A 428 -8.69 -6.81 19.01
CA HIS A 428 -8.33 -8.20 18.68
C HIS A 428 -6.86 -8.49 18.98
N TYR A 429 -6.56 -9.75 19.31
CA TYR A 429 -5.20 -10.21 19.55
C TYR A 429 -4.97 -11.60 18.97
N VAL A 430 -3.71 -11.93 18.72
CA VAL A 430 -3.29 -13.31 18.46
C VAL A 430 -2.55 -13.85 19.66
N ASN A 431 -2.79 -15.11 20.01
CA ASN A 431 -1.93 -15.83 20.95
C ASN A 431 -1.43 -17.14 20.33
N VAL A 432 -0.33 -17.65 20.91
CA VAL A 432 0.26 -18.94 20.56
C VAL A 432 0.40 -19.77 21.81
N HIS A 433 -0.02 -21.04 21.76
CA HIS A 433 -0.08 -21.93 22.91
C HIS A 433 0.99 -23.00 22.86
N THR A 434 1.69 -23.21 23.97
CA THR A 434 2.62 -24.33 24.16
C THR A 434 2.08 -25.31 25.21
N PRO A 435 2.60 -26.55 25.29
CA PRO A 435 2.30 -27.46 26.39
C PRO A 435 2.71 -26.91 27.77
N THR A 436 3.71 -26.02 27.82
CA THR A 436 4.19 -25.40 29.07
C THR A 436 3.24 -24.30 29.54
N ASN A 437 2.75 -23.49 28.60
CA ASN A 437 1.79 -22.43 28.86
C ASN A 437 0.49 -22.64 28.03
N PRO A 438 -0.39 -23.58 28.44
CA PRO A 438 -1.61 -23.88 27.69
C PRO A 438 -2.58 -22.71 27.49
N PRO A 439 -2.73 -21.75 28.43
CA PRO A 439 -3.56 -20.55 28.20
C PRO A 439 -3.01 -19.62 27.11
N GLY A 440 -1.70 -19.64 26.87
CA GLY A 440 -0.97 -18.76 25.97
C GLY A 440 0.50 -18.64 26.43
N GLU A 441 1.44 -18.81 25.50
CA GLU A 441 2.88 -18.59 25.72
C GLU A 441 3.28 -17.15 25.36
N ILE A 442 2.74 -16.66 24.24
CA ILE A 442 2.97 -15.32 23.70
C ILE A 442 1.67 -14.78 23.10
N ARG A 443 1.43 -13.49 23.29
CA ARG A 443 0.29 -12.74 22.76
C ARG A 443 0.76 -11.49 22.03
N GLY A 444 0.04 -11.08 21.00
CA GLY A 444 0.23 -9.83 20.28
C GLY A 444 -1.10 -9.14 20.07
N GLN A 445 -1.26 -7.92 20.60
CA GLN A 445 -2.42 -7.09 20.27
C GLN A 445 -2.31 -6.61 18.82
N ILE A 446 -3.39 -6.72 18.06
CA ILE A 446 -3.45 -6.23 16.68
C ILE A 446 -3.83 -4.75 16.74
N LEU A 447 -2.90 -3.88 16.38
CA LEU A 447 -3.01 -2.43 16.51
C LEU A 447 -2.53 -1.77 15.21
N THR A 448 -3.30 -0.83 14.68
CA THR A 448 -2.82 0.02 13.56
C THR A 448 -1.72 0.98 14.04
N SER A 449 -1.04 1.64 13.11
CA SER A 449 0.06 2.57 13.38
C SER A 449 -0.30 3.72 14.33
N ASP A 450 -1.58 4.05 14.44
CA ASP A 450 -2.05 5.18 15.26
C ASP A 450 -2.15 4.81 16.74
N PHE A 451 -1.97 3.54 17.09
CA PHE A 451 -2.01 3.06 18.46
C PHE A 451 -0.61 2.92 19.05
N THR A 452 -0.48 3.32 20.32
CA THR A 452 0.63 2.95 21.20
C THR A 452 0.15 1.97 22.27
N LEU A 453 0.87 0.87 22.47
CA LEU A 453 0.63 -0.11 23.53
C LEU A 453 1.61 0.12 24.69
N PHE A 454 1.08 0.14 25.92
CA PHE A 454 1.85 0.18 27.15
C PHE A 454 1.52 -1.04 28.01
N ILE A 455 2.55 -1.67 28.57
CA ILE A 455 2.40 -2.77 29.52
C ILE A 455 3.31 -2.51 30.70
N PHE A 456 2.73 -2.47 31.89
CA PHE A 456 3.44 -2.03 33.08
C PHE A 456 3.01 -2.79 34.34
N PRO A 457 3.94 -3.11 35.23
CA PRO A 457 3.60 -3.69 36.53
C PRO A 457 3.12 -2.62 37.50
N LEU A 458 2.21 -3.01 38.40
CA LEU A 458 1.82 -2.21 39.56
C LEU A 458 2.33 -2.88 40.83
N ASP A 459 3.00 -2.13 41.70
CA ASP A 459 3.42 -2.63 43.01
C ASP A 459 3.55 -1.50 44.05
N GLY A 460 3.63 -1.87 45.33
CA GLY A 460 3.70 -0.89 46.43
C GLY A 460 5.04 -0.16 46.54
N SER A 461 6.11 -0.66 45.91
CA SER A 461 7.41 0.01 45.92
C SER A 461 7.45 1.25 45.03
N GLN A 462 6.55 1.31 44.04
CA GLN A 462 6.37 2.46 43.15
C GLN A 462 5.56 3.60 43.79
N GLU A 463 4.86 3.37 44.90
CA GLU A 463 4.11 4.41 45.62
C GLU A 463 5.02 5.51 46.19
N VAL A 464 4.46 6.70 46.36
CA VAL A 464 5.18 7.87 46.89
C VAL A 464 4.46 8.42 48.13
N PRO A 465 4.91 8.06 49.36
CA PRO A 465 6.03 7.17 49.69
C PRO A 465 5.71 5.67 49.49
N PRO A 466 6.73 4.79 49.37
CA PRO A 466 6.51 3.35 49.15
C PRO A 466 5.69 2.68 50.25
N VAL A 467 4.85 1.74 49.85
CA VAL A 467 3.97 0.93 50.70
C VAL A 467 4.53 -0.50 50.80
N GLU A 468 4.72 -0.99 52.02
CA GLU A 468 5.06 -2.41 52.24
C GLU A 468 3.80 -3.26 52.11
N THR A 469 3.61 -3.88 50.95
CA THR A 469 2.49 -4.77 50.64
C THR A 469 2.96 -5.95 49.80
N GLU A 470 2.20 -7.06 49.84
CA GLU A 470 2.38 -8.20 48.93
C GLU A 470 1.47 -8.08 47.70
N ALA A 471 0.65 -7.03 47.64
CA ALA A 471 -0.20 -6.75 46.51
C ALA A 471 0.61 -6.31 45.28
N PHE A 472 0.09 -6.67 44.11
CA PHE A 472 0.64 -6.29 42.81
C PHE A 472 -0.47 -6.22 41.75
N GLY A 473 -0.15 -5.75 40.56
CA GLY A 473 -1.04 -5.81 39.42
C GLY A 473 -0.28 -5.74 38.10
N ASN A 474 -1.00 -5.99 37.01
CA ASN A 474 -0.52 -5.77 35.65
C ASN A 474 -1.45 -4.77 34.98
N GLY A 475 -0.88 -3.78 34.32
CA GLY A 475 -1.61 -2.78 33.55
C GLY A 475 -1.30 -2.90 32.07
N TYR A 476 -2.33 -2.71 31.27
CA TYR A 476 -2.32 -2.70 29.82
C TYR A 476 -3.04 -1.43 29.39
N ALA A 477 -2.39 -0.62 28.56
CA ALA A 477 -3.02 0.57 28.03
C ALA A 477 -2.80 0.67 26.53
N THR A 478 -3.82 1.07 25.79
CA THR A 478 -3.71 1.47 24.40
C THR A 478 -4.12 2.93 24.28
N PHE A 479 -3.37 3.69 23.50
CA PHE A 479 -3.70 5.08 23.19
C PHE A 479 -3.72 5.27 21.68
N ASN A 480 -4.83 5.74 21.15
CA ASN A 480 -4.98 6.06 19.73
C ASN A 480 -4.70 7.57 19.51
N ALA A 481 -3.65 7.89 18.78
CA ALA A 481 -3.17 9.26 18.55
C ALA A 481 -4.04 10.07 17.56
N GLU A 482 -4.89 9.40 16.77
CA GLU A 482 -5.81 10.06 15.86
C GLU A 482 -7.07 10.55 16.58
N THR A 483 -7.58 9.74 17.51
CA THR A 483 -8.83 9.99 18.25
C THR A 483 -8.62 10.50 19.67
N ASN A 484 -7.37 10.50 20.16
CA ASN A 484 -6.99 10.73 21.55
C ASN A 484 -7.68 9.80 22.56
N ILE A 485 -8.18 8.64 22.14
CA ILE A 485 -8.83 7.68 23.04
C ILE A 485 -7.76 6.89 23.81
N LEU A 486 -7.83 6.95 25.14
CA LEU A 486 -7.08 6.12 26.07
C LEU A 486 -7.97 4.98 26.56
N GLN A 487 -7.51 3.74 26.37
CA GLN A 487 -8.08 2.58 27.00
C GLN A 487 -7.07 1.98 27.98
N VAL A 488 -7.49 1.76 29.23
CA VAL A 488 -6.66 1.09 30.25
C VAL A 488 -7.42 -0.11 30.78
N ASN A 489 -6.74 -1.23 30.96
CA ASN A 489 -7.17 -2.38 31.73
C ASN A 489 -6.08 -2.73 32.76
N ILE A 490 -6.43 -2.80 34.04
CA ILE A 490 -5.54 -3.30 35.09
C ILE A 490 -6.15 -4.53 35.77
N ILE A 491 -5.30 -5.48 36.11
CA ILE A 491 -5.66 -6.69 36.85
C ILE A 491 -4.84 -6.72 38.12
N THR A 492 -5.52 -6.65 39.26
CA THR A 492 -4.90 -6.58 40.59
C THR A 492 -4.86 -7.94 41.27
N SER A 493 -3.92 -8.12 42.20
CA SER A 493 -3.75 -9.34 42.98
C SER A 493 -3.39 -8.99 44.41
N GLY A 494 -3.99 -9.70 45.36
CA GLY A 494 -3.79 -9.44 46.79
C GLY A 494 -4.55 -8.22 47.33
N ILE A 495 -5.48 -7.64 46.55
CA ILE A 495 -6.30 -6.49 46.93
C ILE A 495 -7.79 -6.75 46.65
N ASP A 496 -8.47 -7.45 47.56
CA ASP A 496 -9.90 -7.76 47.42
C ASP A 496 -10.83 -6.61 47.89
N ASP A 497 -10.27 -5.59 48.57
CA ASP A 497 -11.02 -4.48 49.17
C ASP A 497 -10.67 -3.10 48.55
N ALA A 498 -10.12 -3.08 47.34
CA ALA A 498 -9.89 -1.86 46.58
C ALA A 498 -11.18 -1.04 46.46
N VAL A 499 -11.08 0.27 46.66
CA VAL A 499 -12.23 1.20 46.66
C VAL A 499 -12.23 2.16 45.48
N ALA A 500 -11.09 2.33 44.81
CA ALA A 500 -10.94 3.14 43.62
C ALA A 500 -9.61 2.82 42.92
N ALA A 501 -9.57 3.04 41.61
CA ALA A 501 -8.33 3.13 40.85
C ALA A 501 -8.41 4.32 39.89
N HIS A 502 -7.29 4.96 39.60
CA HIS A 502 -7.24 6.18 38.77
C HIS A 502 -5.99 6.22 37.89
N VAL A 503 -6.13 6.89 36.74
CA VAL A 503 -5.00 7.47 36.00
C VAL A 503 -4.70 8.84 36.61
N HIS A 504 -3.44 9.08 36.93
CA HIS A 504 -2.94 10.35 37.45
C HIS A 504 -1.90 10.97 36.52
N GLU A 505 -1.82 12.30 36.49
CA GLU A 505 -0.71 13.02 35.85
C GLU A 505 0.48 13.08 36.83
N GLY A 506 1.63 12.55 36.43
CA GLY A 506 2.88 12.61 37.17
C GLY A 506 3.95 11.66 36.62
N ALA A 507 5.19 12.15 36.53
CA ALA A 507 6.34 11.32 36.18
C ALA A 507 6.68 10.32 37.31
N THR A 508 7.55 9.36 37.00
CA THR A 508 8.08 8.38 37.96
C THR A 508 8.62 9.06 39.22
N GLY A 509 8.02 8.73 40.38
CA GLY A 509 8.39 9.27 41.69
C GLY A 509 7.72 10.60 42.07
N GLU A 510 6.82 11.13 41.23
CA GLU A 510 6.01 12.31 41.51
C GLU A 510 4.53 11.95 41.70
N ASN A 511 3.83 12.69 42.56
CA ASN A 511 2.38 12.59 42.72
C ASN A 511 1.72 13.76 42.00
N GLY A 512 0.59 13.51 41.35
CA GLY A 512 -0.23 14.59 40.80
C GLY A 512 -1.72 14.28 40.77
N ASP A 513 -2.45 15.12 40.04
CA ASP A 513 -3.91 15.13 40.07
C ASP A 513 -4.50 13.95 39.30
N VAL A 514 -5.73 13.58 39.65
CA VAL A 514 -6.49 12.54 38.94
C VAL A 514 -6.90 13.07 37.57
N VAL A 515 -6.62 12.30 36.53
CA VAL A 515 -7.04 12.55 35.15
C VAL A 515 -8.30 11.74 34.84
N VAL A 516 -8.24 10.42 35.06
CA VAL A 516 -9.34 9.49 34.77
C VAL A 516 -9.59 8.60 35.99
N GLY A 517 -10.87 8.37 36.33
CA GLY A 517 -11.25 7.32 37.28
C GLY A 517 -11.58 6.02 36.56
N LEU A 518 -11.02 4.91 37.03
CA LEU A 518 -11.30 3.59 36.49
C LEU A 518 -12.57 3.01 37.11
N GLU A 519 -13.29 2.23 36.31
CA GLU A 519 -14.46 1.47 36.69
C GLU A 519 -14.04 0.03 37.06
N GLN A 520 -14.55 -0.46 38.19
CA GLN A 520 -14.35 -1.85 38.60
C GLN A 520 -15.28 -2.76 37.81
N ASP A 521 -14.78 -3.88 37.31
CA ASP A 521 -15.62 -4.86 36.65
C ASP A 521 -16.67 -5.46 37.61
N GLY A 522 -17.87 -5.73 37.06
CA GLY A 522 -19.02 -6.19 37.85
C GLY A 522 -18.94 -7.67 38.25
N ASP A 523 -18.21 -8.48 37.49
CA ASP A 523 -18.09 -9.92 37.66
C ASP A 523 -16.73 -10.31 38.29
N ASP A 524 -15.68 -9.51 38.08
CA ASP A 524 -14.35 -9.65 38.65
C ASP A 524 -13.84 -8.36 39.33
N VAL A 525 -13.92 -8.34 40.66
CA VAL A 525 -13.49 -7.19 41.48
C VAL A 525 -12.00 -6.86 41.38
N THR A 526 -11.18 -7.73 40.79
CA THR A 526 -9.75 -7.50 40.60
C THR A 526 -9.44 -6.69 39.34
N VAL A 527 -10.40 -6.59 38.42
CA VAL A 527 -10.25 -5.93 37.12
C VAL A 527 -10.81 -4.52 37.19
N TRP A 528 -10.05 -3.57 36.65
CA TRP A 528 -10.47 -2.17 36.51
C TRP A 528 -10.12 -1.65 35.13
N SER A 529 -11.00 -0.84 34.54
CA SER A 529 -10.78 -0.28 33.23
C SER A 529 -11.18 1.19 33.14
N THR A 530 -10.71 1.90 32.11
CA THR A 530 -11.26 3.21 31.78
C THR A 530 -12.74 3.07 31.40
N PRO A 531 -13.57 4.11 31.62
CA PRO A 531 -14.85 4.22 30.96
C PRO A 531 -14.69 4.13 29.43
N GLU A 532 -15.73 3.63 28.76
CA GLU A 532 -15.79 3.61 27.29
C GLU A 532 -15.58 5.03 26.72
N ASP A 533 -14.86 5.11 25.59
CA ASP A 533 -14.55 6.37 24.88
C ASP A 533 -13.86 7.44 25.74
N THR A 534 -12.92 7.05 26.60
CA THR A 534 -12.13 8.01 27.40
C THR A 534 -11.16 8.78 26.49
N GLU A 535 -11.59 9.96 26.05
CA GLU A 535 -10.79 10.90 25.25
C GLU A 535 -9.92 11.80 26.14
N LEU A 536 -8.64 11.96 25.79
CA LEU A 536 -7.71 12.92 26.40
C LEU A 536 -7.64 14.22 25.59
N ASP A 537 -7.38 15.34 26.25
CA ASP A 537 -6.98 16.55 25.52
C ASP A 537 -5.53 16.45 25.03
N ASP A 538 -5.18 17.23 24.01
CA ASP A 538 -3.87 17.18 23.35
C ASP A 538 -2.68 17.36 24.31
N GLU A 539 -2.82 18.24 25.32
CA GLU A 539 -1.75 18.46 26.31
C GLU A 539 -1.55 17.22 27.19
N THR A 540 -2.65 16.57 27.59
CA THR A 540 -2.63 15.34 28.40
C THR A 540 -2.11 14.15 27.58
N ALA A 541 -2.54 14.02 26.32
CA ALA A 541 -2.06 13.01 25.39
C ALA A 541 -0.53 13.12 25.16
N GLU A 542 -0.03 14.33 24.92
CA GLU A 542 1.42 14.57 24.77
C GLU A 542 2.19 14.14 26.03
N LYS A 543 1.67 14.47 27.22
CA LYS A 543 2.28 14.02 28.48
C LYS A 543 2.23 12.50 28.67
N LEU A 544 1.15 11.83 28.28
CA LEU A 544 1.04 10.37 28.31
C LEU A 544 2.14 9.71 27.49
N LEU A 545 2.28 10.11 26.22
CA LEU A 545 3.30 9.58 25.32
C LEU A 545 4.74 9.83 25.78
N ASN A 546 4.94 10.77 26.71
CA ASN A 546 6.24 11.07 27.31
C ASN A 546 6.42 10.47 28.72
N GLY A 547 5.65 9.44 29.09
CA GLY A 547 5.75 8.75 30.39
C GLY A 547 5.26 9.60 31.57
N GLY A 548 4.35 10.55 31.32
CA GLY A 548 3.88 11.52 32.29
C GLY A 548 2.68 11.07 33.12
N HIS A 549 2.27 9.79 33.07
CA HIS A 549 1.08 9.29 33.76
C HIS A 549 1.32 7.98 34.49
N TYR A 550 0.57 7.76 35.57
CA TYR A 550 0.62 6.52 36.35
C TYR A 550 -0.77 6.08 36.78
N ILE A 551 -0.92 4.77 37.00
CA ILE A 551 -2.07 4.18 37.65
C ILE A 551 -1.83 4.08 39.15
N ASN A 552 -2.84 4.35 39.95
CA ASN A 552 -2.84 4.09 41.38
C ASN A 552 -4.13 3.36 41.79
N VAL A 553 -4.02 2.37 42.67
CA VAL A 553 -5.14 1.60 43.23
C VAL A 553 -5.21 1.85 44.74
N HIS A 554 -6.38 2.25 45.22
CA HIS A 554 -6.58 2.68 46.60
C HIS A 554 -7.33 1.65 47.43
N THR A 555 -6.88 1.42 48.66
CA THR A 555 -7.55 0.57 49.65
C THR A 555 -7.96 1.38 50.89
N PRO A 556 -8.88 0.87 51.73
CA PRO A 556 -9.14 1.47 53.04
C PRO A 556 -7.91 1.52 53.95
N ALA A 557 -6.97 0.57 53.78
CA ALA A 557 -5.73 0.49 54.56
C ALA A 557 -4.71 1.55 54.10
N ASN A 558 -4.61 1.80 52.79
CA ASN A 558 -3.75 2.80 52.19
C ASN A 558 -4.55 3.75 51.27
N PRO A 559 -5.27 4.73 51.85
CA PRO A 559 -6.12 5.65 51.08
C PRO A 559 -5.39 6.51 50.03
N PRO A 560 -4.12 6.94 50.23
CA PRO A 560 -3.35 7.61 49.18
C PRO A 560 -3.03 6.72 47.98
N GLY A 561 -3.02 5.39 48.17
CA GLY A 561 -2.64 4.38 47.19
C GLY A 561 -1.96 3.17 47.87
N GLU A 562 -2.28 1.96 47.41
CA GLU A 562 -1.70 0.68 47.86
C GLU A 562 -0.62 0.20 46.89
N ILE A 563 -0.91 0.28 45.58
CA ILE A 563 0.00 -0.09 44.49
C ILE A 563 -0.09 0.95 43.37
N ARG A 564 1.05 1.16 42.68
CA ARG A 564 1.18 2.07 41.53
C ARG A 564 1.97 1.44 40.41
N GLY A 565 1.66 1.82 39.17
CA GLY A 565 2.42 1.51 37.96
C GLY A 565 2.52 2.72 37.05
N GLN A 566 3.71 3.04 36.55
CA GLN A 566 3.89 4.10 35.54
C GLN A 566 3.42 3.58 34.17
N ILE A 567 2.73 4.42 33.40
CA ILE A 567 2.35 4.11 32.01
C ILE A 567 3.51 4.56 31.12
N GLU A 568 4.44 3.65 30.81
CA GLU A 568 5.65 3.90 30.00
C GLU A 568 6.12 2.68 29.24
#